data_AF-A0AAU2DV57-F1
#
_entry.id   AF-A0AAU2DV57-F1
#
_cell.length_a   1.000
_cell.length_b   1.000
_cell.length_c   1.000
_cell.angle_alpha   90.00
_cell.angle_beta   90.00
_cell.angle_gamma   90.00
#
_symmetry.space_group_name_H-M   'P 1'
#
loop_
_entity.id
_entity.type
_entity.pdbx_description
1 polymer ?
#
loop_
_entity_poly.entity_id
_entity_poly.type
_entity_poly.pdbx_seq_one_letter_code
_entity_poly.pdbx_strand_id
1 'polypeptide(L)'
;MQRYAARAAAVLGLVAVFCTGCGGSGGEARSARPSGSSVPPSSEPPAPTKAEIAEKVKNALEERISADEEKLGSGVDSSCSPSSPQLFTAKCQAAADVTSDAAALALREIDGRTGFATLDASARKVQAAVRRYESMGCATEPAAADIRRACLDPAAVIAQGFSDLRDGANLGLAGK
;
A
#
# COMPACT_ATOMS: atom_id res chain seq x y z
N MET A 1 29.32 19.59 -21.14
CA MET A 1 29.13 20.90 -20.49
C MET A 1 28.68 20.66 -19.05
N GLN A 2 29.55 20.88 -18.07
CA GLN A 2 29.22 20.96 -16.64
C GLN A 2 28.40 22.24 -16.38
N ARG A 3 27.32 22.17 -15.59
CA ARG A 3 26.97 23.19 -14.57
C ARG A 3 26.16 22.57 -13.42
N TYR A 4 26.68 22.78 -12.22
CA TYR A 4 26.08 22.55 -10.91
C TYR A 4 24.95 23.56 -10.62
N ALA A 5 23.99 23.20 -9.76
CA ALA A 5 23.49 24.06 -8.69
C ALA A 5 22.55 23.30 -7.73
N ALA A 6 23.01 23.10 -6.50
CA ALA A 6 22.18 22.81 -5.34
C ALA A 6 21.38 24.06 -4.93
N ARG A 7 20.25 23.87 -4.24
CA ARG A 7 19.85 24.75 -3.11
C ARG A 7 18.74 24.11 -2.27
N ALA A 8 19.08 23.92 -1.00
CA ALA A 8 18.19 23.62 0.10
C ALA A 8 17.33 24.83 0.47
N ALA A 9 16.15 24.59 1.02
CA ALA A 9 15.39 25.55 1.80
C ALA A 9 14.86 24.84 3.04
N ALA A 10 15.52 25.08 4.17
CA ALA A 10 15.01 24.79 5.50
C ALA A 10 14.13 25.97 5.93
N VAL A 11 12.92 25.70 6.42
CA VAL A 11 12.06 26.70 7.04
C VAL A 11 11.95 26.38 8.53
N LEU A 12 12.51 27.28 9.33
CA LEU A 12 12.37 27.41 10.77
C LEU A 12 10.98 27.94 11.13
N GLY A 13 10.37 27.36 12.17
CA GLY A 13 9.22 27.94 12.88
C GLY A 13 9.39 27.79 14.39
N LEU A 14 9.51 28.93 15.08
CA LEU A 14 9.81 29.13 16.50
C LEU A 14 8.52 29.42 17.32
N VAL A 15 8.47 28.93 18.57
CA VAL A 15 7.94 29.59 19.82
C VAL A 15 6.41 29.68 19.98
N ALA A 16 5.72 29.59 21.14
CA ALA A 16 5.96 29.70 22.60
C ALA A 16 4.90 28.88 23.39
N VAL A 17 5.22 28.27 24.55
CA VAL A 17 5.03 28.72 25.96
C VAL A 17 3.58 28.95 26.45
N PHE A 18 3.14 28.13 27.42
CA PHE A 18 2.36 28.48 28.63
C PHE A 18 2.65 27.37 29.68
N CYS A 19 3.44 27.61 30.74
CA CYS A 19 3.08 28.18 32.05
C CYS A 19 2.27 27.26 33.00
N THR A 20 3.00 26.79 34.03
CA THR A 20 2.68 26.82 35.48
C THR A 20 1.52 26.01 36.07
N GLY A 21 1.85 25.21 37.09
CA GLY A 21 0.89 24.71 38.08
C GLY A 21 1.49 23.75 39.10
N CYS A 22 2.40 24.22 39.96
CA CYS A 22 2.86 23.53 41.16
C CYS A 22 2.18 24.19 42.37
N GLY A 23 1.52 23.40 43.22
CA GLY A 23 0.85 23.86 44.44
C GLY A 23 0.61 22.67 45.38
N GLY A 24 1.16 22.75 46.58
CA GLY A 24 1.37 21.63 47.50
C GLY A 24 0.35 21.48 48.63
N SER A 25 0.51 20.34 49.33
CA SER A 25 0.20 19.96 50.72
C SER A 25 -1.07 20.45 51.44
N GLY A 26 -1.81 19.46 51.95
CA GLY A 26 -2.15 19.37 53.37
C GLY A 26 -3.66 19.30 53.68
N GLY A 27 -4.10 18.25 54.39
CA GLY A 27 -5.40 18.25 55.06
C GLY A 27 -6.04 16.87 55.26
N GLU A 28 -5.72 16.24 56.38
CA GLU A 28 -6.35 15.04 56.92
C GLU A 28 -7.73 15.38 57.52
N ALA A 29 -8.79 14.60 57.22
CA ALA A 29 -9.79 14.08 58.18
C ALA A 29 -11.14 13.69 57.52
N ARG A 30 -11.38 12.37 57.52
CA ARG A 30 -12.62 11.64 57.88
C ARG A 30 -13.96 11.93 57.16
N SER A 31 -14.44 10.82 56.58
CA SER A 31 -15.80 10.27 56.73
C SER A 31 -16.91 10.78 55.80
N ALA A 32 -17.12 10.06 54.71
CA ALA A 32 -18.42 9.46 54.36
C ALA A 32 -18.27 8.50 53.17
N ARG A 33 -18.56 7.21 53.37
CA ARG A 33 -19.11 6.31 52.34
C ARG A 33 -20.60 6.13 52.69
N PRO A 34 -21.50 5.72 51.79
CA PRO A 34 -21.28 5.33 50.40
C PRO A 34 -22.28 5.97 49.41
N SER A 35 -21.86 6.15 48.17
CA SER A 35 -22.80 6.13 47.05
C SER A 35 -22.08 5.56 45.86
N GLY A 36 -22.40 4.31 45.58
CA GLY A 36 -22.04 3.66 44.34
C GLY A 36 -22.68 4.46 43.21
N SER A 37 -21.83 5.09 42.42
CA SER A 37 -22.06 5.24 41.00
C SER A 37 -20.84 4.63 40.36
N SER A 38 -20.85 3.30 40.29
CA SER A 38 -20.00 2.57 39.37
C SER A 38 -20.46 2.99 37.99
N VAL A 39 -19.84 4.05 37.45
CA VAL A 39 -19.82 4.28 36.02
C VAL A 39 -19.33 2.95 35.44
N PRO A 40 -20.14 2.24 34.63
CA PRO A 40 -19.62 1.05 33.98
C PRO A 40 -18.36 1.49 33.24
N PRO A 41 -17.23 0.76 33.35
CA PRO A 41 -16.11 1.04 32.46
C PRO A 41 -16.70 1.02 31.05
N SER A 42 -16.60 2.14 30.34
CA SER A 42 -16.97 2.17 28.93
C SER A 42 -16.13 1.08 28.29
N SER A 43 -16.79 -0.02 27.96
CA SER A 43 -16.22 -1.15 27.23
C SER A 43 -16.05 -0.69 25.79
N GLU A 44 -15.19 0.30 25.58
CA GLU A 44 -14.64 0.56 24.27
C GLU A 44 -13.84 -0.70 23.92
N PRO A 45 -14.16 -1.40 22.82
CA PRO A 45 -13.41 -2.57 22.44
C PRO A 45 -11.93 -2.18 22.31
N PRO A 46 -11.00 -3.04 22.77
CA PRO A 46 -9.58 -2.75 22.67
C PRO A 46 -9.22 -2.47 21.21
N ALA A 47 -8.35 -1.48 21.00
CA ALA A 47 -7.86 -1.17 19.67
C ALA A 47 -7.26 -2.44 19.03
N PRO A 48 -7.52 -2.68 17.73
CA PRO A 48 -7.04 -3.88 17.05
C PRO A 48 -5.51 -3.95 17.11
N THR A 49 -5.01 -5.14 17.35
CA THR A 49 -3.59 -5.46 17.33
C THR A 49 -3.02 -5.34 15.91
N LYS A 50 -1.68 -5.23 15.83
CA LYS A 50 -0.98 -5.24 14.53
C LYS A 50 -1.27 -6.52 13.72
N ALA A 51 -1.44 -7.66 14.40
CA ALA A 51 -1.75 -8.94 13.76
C ALA A 51 -3.14 -8.92 13.13
N GLU A 52 -4.16 -8.45 13.87
CA GLU A 52 -5.53 -8.34 13.34
C GLU A 52 -5.61 -7.34 12.18
N ILE A 53 -4.86 -6.24 12.26
CA ILE A 53 -4.72 -5.27 11.18
C ILE A 53 -4.13 -5.92 9.92
N ALA A 54 -3.04 -6.67 10.05
CA ALA A 54 -2.39 -7.33 8.93
C ALA A 54 -3.21 -8.48 8.35
N GLU A 55 -3.96 -9.19 9.18
CA GLU A 55 -4.88 -10.22 8.72
C GLU A 55 -6.03 -9.62 7.91
N LYS A 56 -6.59 -8.48 8.35
CA LYS A 56 -7.60 -7.75 7.60
C LYS A 56 -7.09 -7.30 6.23
N VAL A 57 -5.87 -6.74 6.17
CA VAL A 57 -5.25 -6.32 4.90
C VAL A 57 -5.05 -7.51 3.97
N LYS A 58 -4.49 -8.61 4.49
CA LYS A 58 -4.30 -9.84 3.70
C LYS A 58 -5.62 -10.36 3.16
N ASN A 59 -6.64 -10.51 4.00
CA ASN A 59 -7.91 -11.10 3.58
C ASN A 59 -8.61 -10.23 2.52
N ALA A 60 -8.62 -8.91 2.70
CA ALA A 60 -9.18 -7.98 1.71
C ALA A 60 -8.46 -8.06 0.36
N LEU A 61 -7.13 -8.21 0.39
CA LEU A 61 -6.33 -8.28 -0.83
C LEU A 61 -6.43 -9.65 -1.50
N GLU A 62 -6.41 -10.75 -0.74
CA GLU A 62 -6.50 -12.12 -1.24
C GLU A 62 -7.85 -12.38 -1.93
N GLU A 63 -8.95 -11.86 -1.37
CA GLU A 63 -10.28 -11.95 -1.97
C GLU A 63 -10.30 -11.30 -3.35
N ARG A 64 -9.73 -10.08 -3.47
CA ARG A 64 -9.67 -9.36 -4.73
C ARG A 64 -8.74 -10.05 -5.73
N ILE A 65 -7.52 -10.39 -5.30
CA ILE A 65 -6.49 -10.98 -6.16
C ILE A 65 -6.93 -12.34 -6.69
N SER A 66 -7.50 -13.22 -5.85
CA SER A 66 -7.89 -14.55 -6.29
C SER A 66 -8.95 -14.50 -7.40
N ALA A 67 -9.97 -13.64 -7.22
CA ALA A 67 -11.02 -13.46 -8.23
C ALA A 67 -10.47 -12.92 -9.56
N ASP A 68 -9.49 -12.01 -9.51
CA ASP A 68 -8.89 -11.42 -10.70
C ASP A 68 -7.89 -12.38 -11.37
N GLU A 69 -7.10 -13.13 -10.61
CA GLU A 69 -6.15 -14.14 -11.13
C GLU A 69 -6.87 -15.29 -11.84
N GLU A 70 -7.99 -15.78 -11.30
CA GLU A 70 -8.81 -16.82 -11.96
C GLU A 70 -9.27 -16.38 -13.36
N LYS A 71 -9.55 -15.09 -13.54
CA LYS A 71 -10.06 -14.54 -14.79
C LYS A 71 -8.96 -14.17 -15.78
N LEU A 72 -7.84 -13.64 -15.30
CA LEU A 72 -6.84 -12.95 -16.11
C LEU A 72 -5.50 -13.69 -16.20
N GLY A 73 -5.30 -14.70 -15.35
CA GLY A 73 -4.02 -15.36 -15.17
C GLY A 73 -2.99 -14.48 -14.45
N SER A 74 -1.90 -15.12 -14.02
CA SER A 74 -0.79 -14.50 -13.32
C SER A 74 0.53 -15.10 -13.80
N GLY A 75 1.62 -14.37 -13.64
CA GLY A 75 2.95 -14.78 -14.08
C GLY A 75 2.97 -15.21 -15.55
N VAL A 76 3.35 -16.47 -15.81
CA VAL A 76 3.47 -17.01 -17.17
C VAL A 76 2.13 -17.20 -17.88
N ASP A 77 1.04 -17.35 -17.11
CA ASP A 77 -0.32 -17.55 -17.61
C ASP A 77 -1.04 -16.22 -17.87
N SER A 78 -0.44 -15.10 -17.48
CA SER A 78 -0.98 -13.76 -17.72
C SER A 78 -0.91 -13.39 -19.21
N SER A 79 -1.93 -12.66 -19.67
CA SER A 79 -1.89 -12.01 -20.99
C SER A 79 -0.74 -11.00 -21.14
N CYS A 80 -0.20 -10.48 -20.03
CA CYS A 80 0.97 -9.60 -20.02
C CYS A 80 2.32 -10.32 -19.90
N SER A 81 2.35 -11.66 -19.86
CA SER A 81 3.61 -12.39 -19.85
C SER A 81 4.46 -12.02 -21.09
N PRO A 82 5.78 -11.78 -20.96
CA PRO A 82 6.67 -11.52 -22.10
C PRO A 82 6.66 -12.60 -23.18
N SER A 83 6.27 -13.84 -22.84
CA SER A 83 6.11 -14.94 -23.78
C SER A 83 4.71 -15.07 -24.36
N SER A 84 3.75 -14.26 -23.91
CA SER A 84 2.37 -14.32 -24.34
C SER A 84 2.18 -13.65 -25.70
N PRO A 85 1.45 -14.28 -26.64
CA PRO A 85 1.06 -13.63 -27.88
C PRO A 85 0.06 -12.48 -27.65
N GLN A 86 -0.52 -12.38 -26.45
CA GLN A 86 -1.50 -11.37 -26.09
C GLN A 86 -0.89 -10.10 -25.48
N LEU A 87 0.44 -10.06 -25.30
CA LEU A 87 1.12 -8.94 -24.65
C LEU A 87 0.74 -7.63 -25.32
N PHE A 88 0.92 -7.47 -26.62
CA PHE A 88 0.68 -6.20 -27.30
C PHE A 88 -0.80 -5.92 -27.65
N THR A 89 -1.74 -6.43 -26.85
CA THR A 89 -3.17 -6.34 -27.11
C THR A 89 -3.93 -5.69 -25.95
N ALA A 90 -5.19 -5.33 -26.21
CA ALA A 90 -6.11 -4.86 -25.17
C ALA A 90 -6.33 -5.86 -24.02
N LYS A 91 -6.05 -7.17 -24.22
CA LYS A 91 -6.14 -8.14 -23.12
C LYS A 91 -5.09 -7.88 -22.04
N CYS A 92 -3.84 -7.59 -22.43
CA CYS A 92 -2.84 -7.20 -21.45
C CYS A 92 -3.17 -5.84 -20.83
N GLN A 93 -3.72 -4.88 -21.58
CA GLN A 93 -4.20 -3.64 -20.97
C GLN A 93 -5.25 -3.91 -19.89
N ALA A 94 -6.24 -4.76 -20.17
CA ALA A 94 -7.26 -5.11 -19.17
C ALA A 94 -6.65 -5.80 -17.94
N ALA A 95 -5.64 -6.66 -18.13
CA ALA A 95 -4.90 -7.23 -17.01
C ALA A 95 -4.14 -6.14 -16.22
N ALA A 96 -3.46 -5.23 -16.92
CA ALA A 96 -2.74 -4.11 -16.32
C ALA A 96 -3.66 -3.21 -15.47
N ASP A 97 -4.85 -2.88 -15.97
CA ASP A 97 -5.84 -2.06 -15.28
C ASP A 97 -6.28 -2.74 -13.97
N VAL A 98 -6.65 -4.03 -14.04
CA VAL A 98 -7.14 -4.78 -12.88
C VAL A 98 -6.02 -5.00 -11.85
N THR A 99 -4.79 -5.30 -12.29
CA THR A 99 -3.63 -5.40 -11.39
C THR A 99 -3.30 -4.04 -10.76
N SER A 100 -3.47 -2.93 -11.48
CA SER A 100 -3.32 -1.57 -10.94
C SER A 100 -4.37 -1.27 -9.87
N ASP A 101 -5.62 -1.70 -10.06
CA ASP A 101 -6.70 -1.56 -9.09
C ASP A 101 -6.42 -2.34 -7.80
N ALA A 102 -5.90 -3.57 -7.91
CA ALA A 102 -5.46 -4.35 -6.76
C ALA A 102 -4.31 -3.66 -6.01
N ALA A 103 -3.33 -3.10 -6.73
CA ALA A 103 -2.27 -2.30 -6.13
C ALA A 103 -2.80 -1.04 -5.44
N ALA A 104 -3.78 -0.35 -6.04
CA ALA A 104 -4.42 0.81 -5.44
C ALA A 104 -5.21 0.44 -4.17
N LEU A 105 -5.88 -0.72 -4.16
CA LEU A 105 -6.52 -1.27 -2.97
C LEU A 105 -5.49 -1.53 -1.86
N ALA A 106 -4.37 -2.20 -2.18
CA ALA A 106 -3.32 -2.46 -1.22
C ALA A 106 -2.80 -1.17 -0.57
N LEU A 107 -2.53 -0.12 -1.36
CA LEU A 107 -2.09 1.19 -0.85
C LEU A 107 -3.13 1.84 0.08
N ARG A 108 -4.43 1.75 -0.25
CA ARG A 108 -5.49 2.27 0.63
C ARG A 108 -5.59 1.49 1.94
N GLU A 109 -5.46 0.17 1.88
CA GLU A 109 -5.56 -0.68 3.06
C GLU A 109 -4.40 -0.47 4.05
N ILE A 110 -3.23 -0.08 3.56
CA ILE A 110 -2.04 0.15 4.40
C ILE A 110 -1.77 1.63 4.71
N ASP A 111 -2.60 2.56 4.22
CA ASP A 111 -2.40 3.98 4.46
C ASP A 111 -2.39 4.30 5.96
N GLY A 112 -1.38 5.04 6.41
CA GLY A 112 -1.13 5.33 7.82
C GLY A 112 -0.73 4.12 8.68
N ARG A 113 -0.50 2.93 8.10
CA ARG A 113 -0.13 1.71 8.83
C ARG A 113 1.35 1.39 8.69
N THR A 114 1.99 1.02 9.79
CA THR A 114 3.39 0.57 9.80
C THR A 114 3.50 -0.93 9.57
N GLY A 115 4.61 -1.39 8.99
CA GLY A 115 4.91 -2.83 8.86
C GLY A 115 4.48 -3.45 7.52
N PHE A 116 4.13 -2.63 6.52
CA PHE A 116 3.76 -3.05 5.17
C PHE A 116 4.70 -2.48 4.11
N ALA A 117 5.98 -2.27 4.45
CA ALA A 117 6.93 -1.62 3.55
C ALA A 117 7.08 -2.39 2.23
N THR A 118 7.10 -3.72 2.31
CA THR A 118 7.17 -4.57 1.12
C THR A 118 5.91 -4.44 0.25
N LEU A 119 4.72 -4.44 0.86
CA LEU A 119 3.47 -4.29 0.12
C LEU A 119 3.35 -2.91 -0.54
N ASP A 120 3.72 -1.83 0.15
CA ASP A 120 3.76 -0.48 -0.42
C ASP A 120 4.69 -0.42 -1.63
N ALA A 121 5.90 -0.97 -1.50
CA ALA A 121 6.88 -1.01 -2.59
C ALA A 121 6.37 -1.79 -3.80
N SER A 122 5.82 -2.99 -3.59
CA SER A 122 5.23 -3.82 -4.66
C SER A 122 4.08 -3.09 -5.36
N ALA A 123 3.15 -2.51 -4.60
CA ALA A 123 2.00 -1.80 -5.16
C ALA A 123 2.42 -0.58 -6.00
N ARG A 124 3.38 0.22 -5.53
CA ARG A 124 3.91 1.36 -6.30
C ARG A 124 4.66 0.92 -7.55
N LYS A 125 5.41 -0.18 -7.47
CA LYS A 125 6.14 -0.76 -8.61
C LYS A 125 5.15 -1.20 -9.70
N VAL A 126 4.06 -1.89 -9.34
CA VAL A 126 2.98 -2.26 -10.27
C VAL A 126 2.39 -1.01 -10.93
N GLN A 127 1.97 0.00 -10.16
CA GLN A 127 1.38 1.21 -10.72
C GLN A 127 2.34 1.95 -11.67
N ALA A 128 3.63 1.97 -11.35
CA ALA A 128 4.65 2.56 -12.22
C ALA A 128 4.83 1.77 -13.52
N ALA A 129 4.79 0.44 -13.46
CA ALA A 129 4.86 -0.42 -14.63
C ALA A 129 3.65 -0.22 -15.55
N VAL A 130 2.43 -0.18 -15.00
CA VAL A 130 1.19 0.08 -15.74
C VAL A 130 1.25 1.42 -16.46
N ARG A 131 1.57 2.51 -15.75
CA ARG A 131 1.73 3.84 -16.39
C ARG A 131 2.77 3.85 -17.50
N ARG A 132 3.89 3.14 -17.31
CA ARG A 132 4.94 3.06 -18.33
C ARG A 132 4.45 2.29 -19.56
N TYR A 133 3.78 1.16 -19.34
CA TYR A 133 3.19 0.32 -20.38
C TYR A 133 2.20 1.12 -21.24
N GLU A 134 1.30 1.87 -20.59
CA GLU A 134 0.34 2.76 -21.24
C GLU A 134 1.01 3.90 -22.01
N SER A 135 1.96 4.59 -21.39
CA SER A 135 2.63 5.75 -22.00
C SER A 135 3.38 5.41 -23.29
N MET A 136 3.82 4.16 -23.43
CA MET A 136 4.49 3.65 -24.63
C MET A 136 3.51 3.09 -25.67
N GLY A 137 2.21 3.05 -25.37
CA GLY A 137 1.20 2.48 -26.27
C GLY A 137 1.38 0.98 -26.48
N CYS A 138 1.86 0.24 -25.48
CA CYS A 138 2.22 -1.16 -25.66
C CYS A 138 1.02 -2.04 -26.07
N ALA A 139 -0.19 -1.71 -25.65
CA ALA A 139 -1.42 -2.43 -26.01
C ALA A 139 -1.95 -2.17 -27.42
N THR A 140 -1.34 -1.25 -28.17
CA THR A 140 -1.79 -0.86 -29.52
C THR A 140 -0.94 -1.50 -30.63
N GLU A 141 -0.33 -2.64 -30.35
CA GLU A 141 0.52 -3.38 -31.29
C GLU A 141 1.62 -2.50 -31.95
N PRO A 142 2.58 -1.96 -31.17
CA PRO A 142 3.61 -1.10 -31.72
C PRO A 142 4.45 -1.83 -32.79
N ALA A 143 4.60 -1.21 -33.96
CA ALA A 143 5.39 -1.77 -35.06
C ALA A 143 6.91 -1.67 -34.82
N ALA A 144 7.35 -0.64 -34.09
CA ALA A 144 8.76 -0.37 -33.84
C ALA A 144 9.36 -1.37 -32.84
N ALA A 145 10.43 -2.06 -33.23
CA ALA A 145 11.02 -3.16 -32.47
C ALA A 145 11.64 -2.72 -31.13
N ASP A 146 12.14 -1.48 -31.06
CA ASP A 146 12.64 -0.86 -29.83
C ASP A 146 11.53 -0.62 -28.82
N ILE A 147 10.37 -0.12 -29.26
CA ILE A 147 9.18 0.05 -28.41
C ILE A 147 8.68 -1.32 -27.94
N ARG A 148 8.57 -2.31 -28.84
CA ARG A 148 8.17 -3.67 -28.45
C ARG A 148 9.09 -4.25 -27.38
N ARG A 149 10.41 -4.05 -27.50
CA ARG A 149 11.38 -4.48 -26.49
C ARG A 149 11.21 -3.72 -25.17
N ALA A 150 11.01 -2.41 -25.22
CA ALA A 150 10.82 -1.57 -24.04
C ALA A 150 9.54 -1.93 -23.25
N CYS A 151 8.52 -2.47 -23.92
CA CYS A 151 7.29 -2.95 -23.29
C CYS A 151 7.46 -4.24 -22.46
N LEU A 152 8.51 -5.04 -22.70
CA LEU A 152 8.65 -6.35 -22.05
C LEU A 152 8.86 -6.23 -20.54
N ASP A 153 9.69 -5.29 -20.10
CA ASP A 153 9.98 -5.08 -18.68
C ASP A 153 8.73 -4.67 -17.85
N PRO A 154 7.97 -3.61 -18.24
CA PRO A 154 6.75 -3.28 -17.50
C PRO A 154 5.68 -4.38 -17.61
N ALA A 155 5.58 -5.06 -18.76
CA ALA A 155 4.63 -6.17 -18.92
C ALA A 155 4.95 -7.34 -17.98
N ALA A 156 6.23 -7.68 -17.80
CA ALA A 156 6.67 -8.70 -16.85
C ALA A 156 6.29 -8.33 -15.40
N VAL A 157 6.45 -7.06 -15.02
CA VAL A 157 6.05 -6.57 -13.69
C VAL A 157 4.54 -6.65 -13.51
N ILE A 158 3.75 -6.30 -14.52
CA ILE A 158 2.29 -6.41 -14.49
C ILE A 158 1.88 -7.88 -14.34
N ALA A 159 2.49 -8.78 -15.11
CA ALA A 159 2.20 -10.21 -15.06
C ALA A 159 2.45 -10.81 -13.66
N GLN A 160 3.50 -10.36 -12.97
CA GLN A 160 3.83 -10.79 -11.60
C GLN A 160 3.08 -9.99 -10.51
N GLY A 161 2.30 -8.98 -10.88
CA GLY A 161 1.80 -8.00 -9.92
C GLY A 161 0.92 -8.61 -8.84
N PHE A 162 0.08 -9.59 -9.19
CA PHE A 162 -0.77 -10.28 -8.23
C PHE A 162 0.04 -11.12 -7.21
N SER A 163 1.03 -11.88 -7.65
CA SER A 163 1.91 -12.62 -6.74
C SER A 163 2.74 -11.68 -5.87
N ASP A 164 3.34 -10.63 -6.44
CA ASP A 164 4.14 -9.62 -5.71
C ASP A 164 3.30 -8.93 -4.61
N LEU A 165 2.01 -8.67 -4.88
CA LEU A 165 1.07 -8.07 -3.93
C LEU A 165 0.68 -9.04 -2.81
N ARG A 166 0.35 -10.29 -3.15
CA ARG A 166 0.04 -11.34 -2.17
C ARG A 166 1.21 -11.57 -1.23
N ASP A 167 2.41 -11.71 -1.78
CA ASP A 167 3.63 -11.91 -1.01
C ASP A 167 3.93 -10.70 -0.11
N GLY A 168 3.73 -9.49 -0.62
CA GLY A 168 3.84 -8.26 0.18
C GLY A 168 2.88 -8.23 1.37
N ALA A 169 1.62 -8.65 1.18
CA ALA A 169 0.64 -8.71 2.27
C ALA A 169 1.02 -9.79 3.31
N ASN A 170 1.50 -10.95 2.86
CA ASN A 170 1.99 -12.01 3.74
C ASN A 170 3.25 -11.59 4.52
N LEU A 171 4.14 -10.82 3.92
CA LEU A 171 5.30 -10.25 4.61
C LEU A 171 4.91 -9.17 5.63
N GLY A 172 3.82 -8.44 5.38
CA GLY A 172 3.22 -7.52 6.34
C GLY A 172 2.78 -8.20 7.64
N LEU A 173 2.25 -9.43 7.55
CA LEU A 173 1.96 -10.26 8.74
C LEU A 173 3.23 -10.62 9.52
N ALA A 174 4.36 -10.80 8.83
CA ALA A 174 5.66 -11.04 9.45
C ALA A 174 6.34 -9.76 9.96
N GLY A 175 5.72 -8.59 9.77
CA GLY A 175 6.26 -7.28 10.16
C GLY A 175 7.43 -6.81 9.30
N LYS A 176 7.47 -7.18 8.02
CA LYS A 176 8.57 -6.93 7.08
C LYS A 176 8.25 -5.91 5.98
#